data_AF-H1W2X0-F1
#
_entry.id   AF-H1W2X0-F1
#
_cell.length_a   1.000
_cell.length_b   1.000
_cell.length_c   1.000
_cell.angle_alpha   90.00
_cell.angle_beta   90.00
_cell.angle_gamma   90.00
#
_symmetry.space_group_name_H-M   'P 1'
#
loop_
_entity.id
_entity.type
_entity.pdbx_description
1 polymer ?
#
loop_
_entity_poly.entity_id
_entity_poly.type
_entity_poly.pdbx_seq_one_letter_code
_entity_poly.pdbx_strand_id
1 'polypeptide(L)'
;MNSPSNKTLDNRTRCPHPDCGRVFKDLAAHMLTHQEERPEKCPIETCEYHTKGFARKYDKNRHALTHYKGTMVCPFCPGVGTAYEKAFNRADVFKRHLTSVHNVEQTPPNSRKLIIGGSGNIHSDGAKCSICRGYFGTAQEFYEHLDDCVLNVIVPTSAKTHRDASALPSTSGLEERDRLDEENAKPRSPMGEKMDMNL
;
A
#
# COMPACT_ATOMS: atom_id res chain seq x y z
N MET A 1 -21.73 15.71 -53.88
CA MET A 1 -20.77 15.17 -52.90
C MET A 1 -20.75 16.12 -51.70
N ASN A 2 -21.32 15.73 -50.56
CA ASN A 2 -21.05 16.37 -49.28
C ASN A 2 -21.58 15.44 -48.16
N SER A 3 -20.69 14.66 -47.58
CA SER A 3 -20.89 14.07 -46.25
C SER A 3 -20.40 15.08 -45.21
N PRO A 4 -21.03 15.11 -44.02
CA PRO A 4 -20.19 15.31 -42.85
C PRO A 4 -20.53 14.38 -41.69
N SER A 5 -19.44 13.96 -41.05
CA SER A 5 -19.29 13.80 -39.61
C SER A 5 -19.84 12.52 -38.98
N ASN A 6 -18.98 11.50 -39.04
CA ASN A 6 -18.86 10.44 -38.06
C ASN A 6 -18.76 11.06 -36.64
N LYS A 7 -19.85 11.03 -35.88
CA LYS A 7 -19.87 11.43 -34.46
C LYS A 7 -19.17 10.34 -33.65
N THR A 8 -17.89 10.52 -33.40
CA THR A 8 -17.28 9.88 -32.23
C THR A 8 -18.04 10.40 -31.00
N LEU A 9 -18.68 9.50 -30.26
CA LEU A 9 -19.37 9.80 -29.02
C LEU A 9 -18.38 10.50 -28.06
N ASP A 10 -18.40 11.83 -28.04
CA ASP A 10 -17.53 12.67 -27.21
C ASP A 10 -17.98 12.46 -25.76
N ASN A 11 -17.44 11.44 -25.09
CA ASN A 11 -17.73 11.14 -23.68
C ASN A 11 -16.99 12.11 -22.75
N ARG A 12 -17.01 13.40 -23.10
CA ARG A 12 -16.34 14.48 -22.38
C ARG A 12 -17.42 15.34 -21.74
N THR A 13 -17.45 15.32 -20.42
CA THR A 13 -18.49 15.99 -19.64
C THR A 13 -17.94 17.26 -19.03
N ARG A 14 -18.73 18.34 -19.07
CA ARG A 14 -18.40 19.63 -18.45
C ARG A 14 -18.57 19.52 -16.93
N CYS A 15 -17.62 20.08 -16.18
CA CYS A 15 -17.71 20.20 -14.73
C CYS A 15 -18.88 21.13 -14.35
N PRO A 16 -19.79 20.68 -13.46
CA PRO A 16 -20.93 21.48 -12.99
C PRO A 16 -20.56 22.54 -11.94
N HIS A 17 -19.31 22.57 -11.45
CA HIS A 17 -18.88 23.52 -10.43
C HIS A 17 -18.88 24.96 -10.99
N PRO A 18 -19.51 25.93 -10.29
CA PRO A 18 -19.85 27.25 -10.83
C PRO A 18 -18.67 28.07 -11.36
N ASP A 19 -17.48 27.91 -10.80
CA ASP A 19 -16.23 28.57 -11.19
C ASP A 19 -15.26 27.68 -12.01
N CYS A 20 -15.57 26.40 -12.23
CA CYS A 20 -14.68 25.50 -12.95
C CYS A 20 -14.95 25.50 -14.45
N GLY A 21 -16.16 25.08 -14.85
CA GLY A 21 -16.59 25.02 -16.26
C GLY A 21 -15.72 24.17 -17.21
N ARG A 22 -14.68 23.47 -16.75
CA ARG A 22 -13.74 22.70 -17.57
C ARG A 22 -14.37 21.39 -18.06
N VAL A 23 -13.89 20.87 -19.19
CA VAL A 23 -14.42 19.65 -19.82
C VAL A 23 -13.41 18.50 -19.66
N PHE A 24 -13.86 17.36 -19.13
CA PHE A 24 -13.00 16.21 -18.85
C PHE A 24 -13.57 14.92 -19.42
N LYS A 25 -12.68 14.01 -19.83
CA LYS A 25 -13.05 12.64 -20.23
C LYS A 25 -13.50 11.79 -19.03
N ASP A 26 -12.94 12.06 -17.86
CA ASP A 26 -13.33 11.43 -16.59
C ASP A 26 -13.76 12.53 -15.61
N LEU A 27 -15.04 12.91 -15.72
CA LEU A 27 -15.62 13.91 -14.83
C LEU A 27 -15.67 13.41 -13.38
N ALA A 28 -15.90 12.11 -13.16
CA ALA A 28 -15.96 11.55 -11.82
C ALA A 28 -14.62 11.71 -11.09
N ALA A 29 -13.50 11.41 -11.75
CA ALA A 29 -12.17 11.67 -11.19
C ALA A 29 -11.90 13.16 -11.00
N HIS A 30 -12.39 14.02 -11.91
CA HIS A 30 -12.25 15.46 -11.75
C HIS A 30 -13.01 16.00 -10.54
N MET A 31 -14.24 15.54 -10.28
CA MET A 31 -15.05 16.06 -9.17
C MET A 31 -14.38 15.88 -7.79
N LEU A 32 -13.45 14.92 -7.66
CA LEU A 32 -12.64 14.77 -6.45
C LEU A 32 -11.75 15.99 -6.16
N THR A 33 -11.45 16.85 -7.15
CA THR A 33 -10.68 18.08 -6.91
C THR A 33 -11.51 19.15 -6.20
N HIS A 34 -12.84 19.11 -6.36
CA HIS A 34 -13.79 20.00 -5.69
C HIS A 34 -14.20 19.49 -4.31
N GLN A 35 -13.80 18.26 -3.95
CA GLN A 35 -14.07 17.73 -2.63
C GLN A 35 -13.19 18.45 -1.59
N GLU A 36 -13.86 19.15 -0.67
CA GLU A 36 -13.22 19.87 0.42
C GLU A 36 -12.69 18.92 1.49
N GLU A 37 -13.40 17.82 1.74
CA GLU A 37 -12.96 16.77 2.67
C GLU A 37 -11.89 15.88 2.03
N ARG A 38 -10.70 15.86 2.63
CA ARG A 38 -9.54 15.11 2.15
C ARG A 38 -8.97 14.26 3.28
N PRO A 39 -9.46 13.01 3.43
CA PRO A 39 -9.13 12.18 4.59
C PRO A 39 -7.67 11.72 4.60
N GLU A 40 -7.04 11.60 3.43
CA GLU A 40 -5.69 11.06 3.31
C GLU A 40 -4.64 12.15 3.52
N LYS A 41 -4.15 12.31 4.74
CA LYS A 41 -3.16 13.35 5.07
C LYS A 41 -1.72 12.89 4.87
N CYS A 42 -0.86 13.81 4.42
CA CYS A 42 0.59 13.57 4.41
C CYS A 42 1.05 13.30 5.86
N PRO A 43 1.86 12.28 6.12
CA PRO A 43 2.30 11.93 7.47
C PRO A 43 3.36 12.90 8.06
N ILE A 44 3.96 13.77 7.24
CA ILE A 44 4.93 14.76 7.71
C ILE A 44 4.21 16.03 8.13
N GLU A 45 4.25 16.37 9.41
CA GLU A 45 3.52 17.51 9.99
C GLU A 45 3.90 18.87 9.38
N THR A 46 5.15 19.03 8.96
CA THR A 46 5.63 20.27 8.32
C THR A 46 5.23 20.40 6.86
N CYS A 47 4.60 19.37 6.27
CA CYS A 47 4.14 19.41 4.89
C CYS A 47 2.78 20.11 4.78
N GLU A 48 2.61 21.01 3.80
CA GLU A 48 1.32 21.67 3.53
C GLU A 48 0.16 20.67 3.30
N TYR A 49 0.47 19.50 2.75
CA TYR A 49 -0.50 18.43 2.50
C TYR A 49 -0.79 17.56 3.74
N HIS A 50 -0.18 17.85 4.89
CA HIS A 50 -0.61 17.30 6.18
C HIS A 50 -1.96 17.88 6.57
N THR A 51 -2.14 19.19 6.38
CA THR A 51 -3.42 19.87 6.66
C THR A 51 -4.38 19.73 5.50
N LYS A 52 -3.93 19.99 4.26
CA LYS A 52 -4.79 19.93 3.07
C LYS A 52 -5.24 18.52 2.71
N GLY A 53 -4.40 17.50 2.93
CA GLY A 53 -4.68 16.12 2.55
C GLY A 53 -4.84 15.87 1.04
N PHE A 54 -5.15 14.63 0.72
CA PHE A 54 -5.40 14.09 -0.61
C PHE A 54 -6.78 13.45 -0.68
N ALA A 55 -7.38 13.45 -1.86
CA ALA A 55 -8.66 12.77 -2.10
C ALA A 55 -8.51 11.24 -2.13
N ARG A 56 -7.30 10.72 -2.39
CA ARG A 56 -7.03 9.27 -2.54
C ARG A 56 -5.73 8.88 -1.85
N LYS A 57 -5.69 7.64 -1.36
CA LYS A 57 -4.50 7.03 -0.74
C LYS A 57 -3.31 6.95 -1.72
N TYR A 58 -3.56 6.60 -2.98
CA TYR A 58 -2.51 6.54 -4.00
C TYR A 58 -1.80 7.88 -4.19
N ASP A 59 -2.55 8.99 -4.24
CA ASP A 59 -1.97 10.32 -4.41
C ASP A 59 -1.14 10.73 -3.18
N LYS A 60 -1.62 10.41 -1.97
CA LYS A 60 -0.85 10.57 -0.74
C LYS A 60 0.45 9.78 -0.77
N ASN A 61 0.40 8.49 -1.11
CA ASN A 61 1.59 7.63 -1.13
C ASN A 61 2.60 8.14 -2.17
N ARG A 62 2.14 8.48 -3.38
CA ARG A 62 3.00 9.08 -4.42
C ARG A 62 3.63 10.38 -3.95
N HIS A 63 2.87 11.24 -3.26
CA HIS A 63 3.39 12.49 -2.71
C HIS A 63 4.39 12.23 -1.58
N ALA A 64 4.10 11.30 -0.67
CA ALA A 64 4.96 11.00 0.47
C ALA A 64 6.38 10.62 0.01
N LEU A 65 6.53 9.86 -1.08
CA LEU A 65 7.83 9.54 -1.67
C LEU A 65 8.69 10.75 -2.05
N THR A 66 8.10 11.92 -2.32
CA THR A 66 8.85 13.15 -2.64
C THR A 66 9.62 13.73 -1.46
N HIS A 67 9.28 13.32 -0.25
CA HIS A 67 9.97 13.74 0.97
C HIS A 67 11.21 12.91 1.28
N TYR A 68 11.48 11.85 0.51
CA TYR A 68 12.72 11.10 0.66
C TYR A 68 13.92 11.98 0.26
N LYS A 69 14.84 12.21 1.21
CA LYS A 69 16.06 13.00 1.01
C LYS A 69 17.33 12.15 0.91
N GLY A 70 17.19 10.82 0.90
CA GLY A 70 18.32 9.91 0.78
C GLY A 70 18.72 9.64 -0.66
N THR A 71 19.86 8.97 -0.81
CA THR A 71 20.32 8.45 -2.10
C THR A 71 19.97 6.97 -2.20
N MET A 72 19.41 6.55 -3.33
CA MET A 72 19.16 5.16 -3.67
C MET A 72 20.11 4.74 -4.77
N VAL A 73 20.81 3.63 -4.58
CA VAL A 73 21.69 3.05 -5.59
C VAL A 73 21.01 1.85 -6.23
N CYS A 74 21.09 1.75 -7.57
CA CYS A 74 20.62 0.58 -8.28
C CYS A 74 21.56 -0.62 -8.06
N PRO A 75 21.10 -1.71 -7.42
CA PRO A 75 21.96 -2.87 -7.16
C PRO A 75 22.14 -3.78 -8.38
N PHE A 76 21.39 -3.56 -9.46
CA PHE A 76 21.43 -4.37 -10.69
C PHE A 76 22.31 -3.76 -11.79
N CYS A 77 22.75 -2.51 -11.62
CA CYS A 77 23.65 -1.86 -12.55
C CYS A 77 25.10 -2.33 -12.33
N PRO A 78 25.93 -2.40 -13.38
CA PRO A 78 27.36 -2.63 -13.21
C PRO A 78 27.99 -1.48 -12.40
N GLY A 79 28.98 -1.80 -11.57
CA GLY A 79 29.76 -0.79 -10.82
C GLY A 79 29.17 -0.36 -9.48
N VAL A 80 28.27 -1.14 -8.87
CA VAL A 80 27.81 -0.92 -7.48
C VAL A 80 29.02 -0.86 -6.54
N GLY A 81 29.08 0.16 -5.67
CA GLY A 81 30.21 0.36 -4.74
C GLY A 81 31.44 1.01 -5.37
N THR A 82 31.34 1.49 -6.61
CA THR A 82 32.38 2.29 -7.28
C THR A 82 31.92 3.73 -7.50
N ALA A 83 32.83 4.63 -7.86
CA ALA A 83 32.52 6.03 -8.15
C ALA A 83 31.53 6.23 -9.33
N TYR A 84 31.26 5.18 -10.11
CA TYR A 84 30.38 5.22 -11.28
C TYR A 84 29.00 4.60 -11.03
N GLU A 85 28.69 4.26 -9.77
CA GLU A 85 27.40 3.68 -9.42
C GLU A 85 26.24 4.62 -9.78
N LYS A 86 25.11 4.03 -10.17
CA LYS A 86 23.91 4.79 -10.52
C LYS A 86 23.12 5.11 -9.25
N ALA A 87 23.33 6.32 -8.75
CA ALA A 87 22.64 6.90 -7.60
C ALA A 87 21.47 7.81 -8.01
N PHE A 88 20.39 7.75 -7.23
CA PHE A 88 19.15 8.48 -7.47
C PHE A 88 18.65 9.11 -6.17
N ASN A 89 18.37 10.42 -6.19
CA ASN A 89 17.77 11.12 -5.04
C ASN A 89 16.23 11.10 -5.07
N ARG A 90 15.65 10.52 -6.12
CA ARG A 90 14.21 10.57 -6.41
C ARG A 90 13.70 9.18 -6.79
N ALA A 91 12.68 8.71 -6.07
CA ALA A 91 12.14 7.36 -6.26
C ALA A 91 11.48 7.18 -7.64
N ASP A 92 10.82 8.21 -8.18
CA ASP A 92 10.18 8.15 -9.50
C ASP A 92 11.20 8.00 -10.64
N VAL A 93 12.31 8.74 -10.55
CA VAL A 93 13.42 8.63 -11.53
C VAL A 93 14.06 7.25 -11.43
N PHE A 94 14.25 6.74 -10.20
CA PHE A 94 14.81 5.42 -9.99
C PHE A 94 13.89 4.31 -10.52
N LYS A 95 12.58 4.39 -10.28
CA LYS A 95 11.60 3.45 -10.84
C LYS A 95 11.60 3.43 -12.37
N ARG A 96 11.63 4.60 -13.00
CA ARG A 96 11.73 4.68 -14.46
C ARG A 96 13.00 3.99 -14.96
N HIS A 97 14.12 4.20 -14.29
CA HIS A 97 15.37 3.52 -14.60
C HIS A 97 15.24 1.99 -14.52
N LEU A 98 14.63 1.45 -13.46
CA LEU A 98 14.38 0.00 -13.34
C LEU A 98 13.54 -0.54 -14.50
N THR A 99 12.49 0.18 -14.90
CA THR A 99 11.64 -0.24 -16.02
C THR A 99 12.35 -0.18 -17.37
N SER A 100 13.22 0.82 -17.61
CA SER A 100 13.87 1.01 -18.91
C SER A 100 15.17 0.23 -19.08
N VAL A 101 15.94 0.05 -18.00
CA VAL A 101 17.27 -0.57 -18.04
C VAL A 101 17.23 -2.04 -17.63
N HIS A 102 16.33 -2.39 -16.70
CA HIS A 102 16.21 -3.76 -16.17
C HIS A 102 14.90 -4.44 -16.60
N ASN A 103 14.17 -3.85 -17.57
CA ASN A 103 12.94 -4.40 -18.16
C ASN A 103 11.89 -4.84 -17.13
N VAL A 104 11.84 -4.16 -15.99
CA VAL A 104 10.82 -4.40 -14.97
C VAL A 104 9.46 -4.00 -15.50
N GLU A 105 8.48 -4.88 -15.34
CA GLU A 105 7.11 -4.63 -15.76
C GLU A 105 6.36 -3.84 -14.70
N GLN A 106 5.73 -2.74 -15.12
CA GLN A 106 4.77 -2.05 -14.29
C GLN A 106 3.48 -2.85 -14.30
N THR A 107 3.16 -3.53 -13.20
CA THR A 107 1.88 -4.21 -13.06
C THR A 107 0.76 -3.16 -13.21
N PRO A 108 -0.14 -3.33 -14.19
CA PRO A 108 -1.31 -2.46 -14.30
C PRO A 108 -2.14 -2.57 -13.01
N PRO A 109 -2.77 -1.48 -12.54
CA PRO A 109 -3.51 -1.46 -11.28
C PRO A 109 -4.71 -2.45 -11.21
N ASN A 110 -4.98 -3.21 -12.29
CA ASN A 110 -6.07 -4.17 -12.35
C ASN A 110 -5.68 -5.57 -12.87
N SER A 111 -4.39 -5.88 -13.00
CA SER A 111 -3.98 -7.23 -13.42
C SER A 111 -3.93 -8.14 -12.20
N ARG A 112 -4.97 -8.96 -12.01
CA ARG A 112 -4.98 -10.05 -11.03
C ARG A 112 -3.72 -10.90 -11.23
N LYS A 113 -2.87 -10.95 -10.20
CA LYS A 113 -1.62 -11.70 -10.15
C LYS A 113 -1.91 -13.19 -10.44
N LEU A 114 -1.49 -13.68 -11.60
CA LEU A 114 -1.32 -15.12 -11.80
C LEU A 114 -0.09 -15.52 -11.00
N ILE A 115 -0.32 -16.25 -9.91
CA ILE A 115 0.74 -16.85 -9.10
C ILE A 115 1.37 -17.96 -9.95
N ILE A 116 2.32 -17.62 -10.80
CA ILE A 116 3.27 -18.61 -11.31
C ILE A 116 4.36 -18.67 -10.26
N GLY A 117 4.20 -19.62 -9.34
CA GLY A 117 5.26 -20.06 -8.43
C GLY A 117 6.36 -20.72 -9.24
N GLY A 118 7.23 -19.91 -9.82
CA GLY A 118 8.50 -20.37 -10.34
C GLY A 118 9.48 -20.52 -9.19
N SER A 119 9.63 -21.74 -8.67
CA SER A 119 10.78 -22.14 -7.87
C SER A 119 12.03 -22.11 -8.74
N GLY A 120 12.54 -20.91 -9.01
CA GLY A 120 13.88 -20.70 -9.51
C GLY A 120 14.85 -20.81 -8.35
N ASN A 121 15.76 -21.77 -8.41
CA ASN A 121 16.85 -21.96 -7.46
C ASN A 121 17.75 -20.70 -7.48
N ILE A 122 17.76 -19.89 -6.41
CA ILE A 122 18.48 -18.61 -6.39
C ILE A 122 19.86 -18.79 -5.75
N HIS A 123 20.88 -18.40 -6.51
CA HIS A 123 22.26 -18.23 -6.07
C HIS A 123 22.34 -17.30 -4.84
N SER A 124 23.35 -17.49 -4.01
CA SER A 124 23.63 -16.69 -2.80
C SER A 124 24.00 -15.20 -3.04
N ASP A 125 23.71 -14.64 -4.22
CA ASP A 125 24.12 -13.29 -4.65
C ASP A 125 22.90 -12.44 -5.06
N GLY A 126 21.93 -12.31 -4.14
CA GLY A 126 20.76 -11.46 -4.33
C GLY A 126 21.12 -9.97 -4.33
N ALA A 127 20.36 -9.16 -5.06
CA ALA A 127 20.53 -7.72 -5.10
C ALA A 127 20.13 -7.08 -3.76
N LYS A 128 21.02 -6.26 -3.19
CA LYS A 128 20.83 -5.65 -1.88
C LYS A 128 20.22 -4.26 -1.96
N CYS A 129 19.12 -4.03 -1.26
CA CYS A 129 18.53 -2.69 -1.15
C CYS A 129 19.44 -1.75 -0.34
N SER A 130 19.71 -0.57 -0.89
CA SER A 130 20.52 0.47 -0.22
C SER A 130 19.83 1.09 1.00
N ILE A 131 18.50 0.97 1.11
CA ILE A 131 17.71 1.55 2.19
C ILE A 131 17.55 0.56 3.36
N CYS A 132 16.87 -0.57 3.14
CA CYS A 132 16.57 -1.53 4.20
C CYS A 132 17.56 -2.70 4.31
N ARG A 133 18.53 -2.79 3.39
CA ARG A 133 19.50 -3.91 3.29
C ARG A 133 18.89 -5.29 3.02
N GLY A 134 17.59 -5.35 2.66
CA GLY A 134 16.95 -6.58 2.20
C GLY A 134 17.54 -7.08 0.88
N TYR A 135 17.47 -8.40 0.65
CA TYR A 135 17.98 -9.07 -0.54
C TYR A 135 16.81 -9.45 -1.46
N PHE A 136 17.00 -9.26 -2.76
CA PHE A 136 15.98 -9.49 -3.78
C PHE A 136 16.54 -10.40 -4.86
N GLY A 137 15.76 -11.41 -5.27
CA GLY A 137 16.16 -12.36 -6.30
C GLY A 137 16.04 -11.77 -7.70
N THR A 138 15.12 -10.83 -7.90
CA THR A 138 14.87 -10.19 -9.19
C THR A 138 14.69 -8.68 -9.10
N ALA A 139 14.93 -7.98 -10.21
CA ALA A 139 14.64 -6.56 -10.33
C ALA A 139 13.14 -6.24 -10.18
N GLN A 140 12.28 -7.19 -10.55
CA GLN A 140 10.82 -7.08 -10.38
C GLN A 140 10.42 -7.04 -8.90
N GLU A 141 10.92 -7.97 -8.09
CA GLU A 141 10.67 -8.00 -6.65
C GLU A 141 11.17 -6.72 -5.97
N PHE A 142 12.36 -6.25 -6.36
CA PHE A 142 12.91 -5.00 -5.83
C PHE A 142 12.03 -3.79 -6.18
N TYR A 143 11.49 -3.74 -7.40
CA TYR A 143 10.61 -2.65 -7.83
C TYR A 143 9.30 -2.60 -7.03
N GLU A 144 8.68 -3.76 -6.78
CA GLU A 144 7.46 -3.84 -5.97
C GLU A 144 7.71 -3.44 -4.51
N HIS A 145 8.91 -3.72 -4.00
CA HIS A 145 9.35 -3.37 -2.66
C HIS A 145 9.63 -1.87 -2.45
N LEU A 146 10.12 -1.17 -3.47
CA LEU A 146 10.77 0.13 -3.34
C LEU A 146 9.89 1.20 -2.67
N ASP A 147 8.60 1.27 -3.03
CA ASP A 147 7.69 2.27 -2.47
C ASP A 147 7.52 2.13 -0.97
N ASP A 148 7.18 0.92 -0.51
CA ASP A 148 6.99 0.66 0.92
C ASP A 148 8.30 0.86 1.68
N CYS A 149 9.44 0.50 1.09
CA CYS A 149 10.75 0.73 1.69
C CYS A 149 11.03 2.21 1.92
N VAL A 150 10.80 3.03 0.90
CA VAL A 150 11.02 4.48 0.97
C VAL A 150 10.03 5.12 1.94
N LEU A 151 8.75 4.74 1.89
CA LEU A 151 7.71 5.24 2.79
C LEU A 151 8.03 4.94 4.26
N ASN A 152 8.54 3.76 4.58
CA ASN A 152 8.92 3.37 5.95
C ASN A 152 10.09 4.20 6.51
N VAL A 153 10.96 4.76 5.66
CA VAL A 153 12.02 5.68 6.12
C VAL A 153 11.47 7.07 6.38
N ILE A 154 10.53 7.53 5.56
CA ILE A 154 9.92 8.86 5.68
C ILE A 154 8.99 8.94 6.90
N VAL A 155 8.29 7.85 7.19
CA VAL A 155 7.45 7.70 8.36
C VAL A 155 7.99 6.53 9.16
N PRO A 156 8.89 6.79 10.12
CA PRO A 156 9.25 5.77 11.09
C PRO A 156 7.96 5.44 11.83
N THR A 157 7.35 4.30 11.52
CA THR A 157 6.24 3.80 12.35
C THR A 157 6.79 3.71 13.76
N SER A 158 6.23 4.48 14.69
CA SER A 158 6.57 4.36 16.10
C SER A 158 6.45 2.89 16.51
N ALA A 159 7.61 2.26 16.70
CA ALA A 159 7.84 0.91 17.23
C ALA A 159 6.85 -0.19 16.79
N LYS A 160 7.14 -0.90 15.70
CA LYS A 160 6.87 -2.34 15.70
C LYS A 160 7.90 -2.98 16.62
N THR A 161 7.48 -3.32 17.83
CA THR A 161 8.26 -4.14 18.76
C THR A 161 8.72 -5.40 18.01
N HIS A 162 10.03 -5.55 17.84
CA HIS A 162 10.61 -6.82 17.46
C HIS A 162 10.24 -7.81 18.57
N ARG A 163 9.30 -8.72 18.30
CA ARG A 163 9.20 -9.95 19.08
C ARG A 163 10.38 -10.80 18.65
N ASP A 164 11.42 -10.79 19.47
CA ASP A 164 12.51 -11.75 19.40
C ASP A 164 11.94 -13.16 19.30
N ALA A 165 12.23 -13.80 18.17
CA ALA A 165 12.06 -15.23 17.99
C ALA A 165 13.26 -15.90 18.65
N SER A 166 13.17 -16.16 19.96
CA SER A 166 14.03 -17.12 20.67
C SER A 166 13.39 -17.48 22.01
N ALA A 167 12.44 -18.42 21.96
CA ALA A 167 12.17 -19.38 23.03
C ALA A 167 11.14 -20.40 22.52
N LEU A 168 11.63 -21.52 22.01
CA LEU A 168 10.86 -22.77 22.05
C LEU A 168 10.83 -23.23 23.51
N PRO A 169 9.67 -23.69 24.00
CA PRO A 169 9.65 -25.04 24.52
C PRO A 169 8.51 -25.88 23.94
N SER A 170 8.93 -27.03 23.43
CA SER A 170 8.31 -28.35 23.46
C SER A 170 6.80 -28.44 23.74
N THR A 171 6.12 -29.04 22.75
CA THR A 171 4.78 -29.60 22.83
C THR A 171 4.68 -30.69 23.90
N SER A 172 3.75 -30.56 24.84
CA SER A 172 3.06 -31.69 25.47
C SER A 172 1.72 -31.18 26.02
N GLY A 173 0.66 -31.33 25.23
CA GLY A 173 -0.70 -31.12 25.70
C GLY A 173 -1.23 -32.43 26.29
N LEU A 174 -1.57 -32.39 27.58
CA LEU A 174 -2.64 -33.18 28.18
C LEU A 174 -3.34 -32.27 29.20
N GLU A 175 -4.66 -32.37 29.19
CA GLU A 175 -5.64 -31.41 29.70
C GLU A 175 -5.74 -31.42 31.24
N GLU A 176 -5.78 -30.24 31.86
CA GLU A 176 -6.14 -30.07 33.27
C GLU A 176 -7.50 -29.34 33.34
N ARG A 177 -8.54 -30.10 33.69
CA ARG A 177 -9.85 -29.59 34.13
C ARG A 177 -9.78 -29.41 35.63
N ASP A 178 -9.92 -28.16 36.08
CA ASP A 178 -9.82 -27.79 37.48
C ASP A 178 -11.22 -27.68 38.15
N ARG A 179 -11.26 -28.23 39.36
CA ARG A 179 -12.08 -27.96 40.55
C ARG A 179 -13.60 -28.20 40.61
N LEU A 180 -13.91 -29.14 41.50
CA LEU A 180 -15.09 -29.30 42.34
C LEU A 180 -15.25 -28.11 43.31
N ASP A 181 -16.49 -27.73 43.61
CA ASP A 181 -17.02 -27.80 44.99
C ASP A 181 -18.56 -27.68 44.99
N GLU A 182 -19.15 -28.34 45.98
CA GLU A 182 -20.53 -28.85 46.06
C GLU A 182 -21.42 -28.03 47.02
N GLU A 183 -22.71 -28.41 47.11
CA GLU A 183 -23.79 -28.01 48.04
C GLU A 183 -24.61 -26.72 47.73
N ASN A 184 -25.95 -26.65 47.85
CA ASN A 184 -26.99 -27.59 48.31
C ASN A 184 -28.41 -27.05 47.93
N ALA A 185 -29.37 -27.98 47.85
CA ALA A 185 -30.81 -27.90 48.20
C ALA A 185 -31.83 -26.99 47.45
N LYS A 186 -32.54 -27.65 46.50
CA LYS A 186 -34.01 -27.89 46.45
C LYS A 186 -35.04 -26.75 46.16
N PRO A 187 -36.27 -27.11 45.72
CA PRO A 187 -36.98 -26.43 44.61
C PRO A 187 -38.31 -25.76 45.00
N ARG A 188 -38.91 -24.97 44.10
CA ARG A 188 -40.36 -24.79 43.92
C ARG A 188 -40.70 -23.98 42.65
N SER A 189 -41.69 -24.47 41.90
CA SER A 189 -42.32 -23.94 40.67
C SER A 189 -43.20 -22.69 40.92
N PRO A 190 -44.12 -22.27 40.00
CA PRO A 190 -43.99 -21.75 38.62
C PRO A 190 -44.73 -20.38 38.44
N MET A 191 -44.83 -19.90 37.18
CA MET A 191 -45.99 -19.18 36.56
C MET A 191 -45.89 -17.66 36.27
N GLY A 192 -46.34 -17.29 35.05
CA GLY A 192 -46.69 -15.92 34.59
C GLY A 192 -45.86 -15.46 33.38
N GLU A 193 -46.25 -15.68 32.11
CA GLU A 193 -47.25 -14.91 31.32
C GLU A 193 -46.89 -13.40 31.31
N LYS A 194 -46.70 -12.66 30.20
CA LYS A 194 -47.42 -12.48 28.91
C LYS A 194 -46.46 -11.63 28.02
N MET A 195 -46.32 -11.83 26.69
CA MET A 195 -47.05 -11.12 25.62
C MET A 195 -47.15 -9.59 25.89
N ASP A 196 -46.68 -8.66 25.05
CA ASP A 196 -47.04 -8.48 23.65
C ASP A 196 -46.06 -7.60 22.85
N MET A 197 -46.08 -7.89 21.55
CA MET A 197 -45.63 -7.11 20.41
C MET A 197 -46.43 -5.81 20.26
N ASN A 198 -45.80 -4.71 19.86
CA ASN A 198 -46.51 -3.66 19.11
C ASN A 198 -45.57 -2.79 18.26
N LEU A 199 -45.92 -2.80 16.97
CA LEU A 199 -45.71 -1.85 15.87
C LEU A 199 -44.32 -1.26 15.58
#